data_AF-A0A924REP1-F1
#
_entry.id   AF-A0A924REP1-F1
#
_cell.length_a   1.000
_cell.length_b   1.000
_cell.length_c   1.000
_cell.angle_alpha   90.00
_cell.angle_beta   90.00
_cell.angle_gamma   90.00
#
_symmetry.space_group_name_H-M   'P 1'
#
loop_
_entity.id
_entity.type
_entity.pdbx_description
1 polymer ?
#
loop_
_entity_poly.entity_id
_entity_poly.type
_entity_poly.pdbx_seq_one_letter_code
_entity_poly.pdbx_strand_id
1 'polypeptide(L)'
;AHRRLLLRNGDQLGPKALTRLTTVFTTDDPTNEIGAAWACKELLRQLLAGHGPTRYSRHETAHRRTRFLTACVTADLPEATRLAGTIERWWPEIEAFLQLGGTNARTEGYNRVIKQIKRVACGFRNQSNYERRNMLHSASLRAA
;
A
#
# COMPACT_ATOMS: atom_id res chain seq x y z
N ALA A 1 -14.88 19.29 -1.23
CA ALA A 1 -13.97 19.72 -0.13
C ALA A 1 -13.62 18.60 0.89
N HIS A 2 -13.69 17.31 0.55
CA HIS A 2 -13.60 16.23 1.55
C HIS A 2 -12.58 15.12 1.27
N ARG A 3 -11.54 15.39 0.46
CA ARG A 3 -10.51 14.41 0.03
C ARG A 3 -9.91 13.60 1.18
N ARG A 4 -9.72 14.20 2.37
CA ARG A 4 -9.17 13.51 3.55
C ARG A 4 -10.06 12.37 4.07
N LEU A 5 -11.38 12.40 3.83
CA LEU A 5 -12.28 11.31 4.23
C LEU A 5 -12.04 10.06 3.39
N LEU A 6 -11.84 10.22 2.08
CA LEU A 6 -11.57 9.12 1.15
C LEU A 6 -10.25 8.38 1.46
N LEU A 7 -9.28 9.10 2.03
CA LEU A 7 -7.96 8.56 2.36
C LEU A 7 -7.91 7.80 3.69
N ARG A 8 -8.86 8.03 4.61
CA ARG A 8 -8.93 7.27 5.86
C ARG A 8 -9.46 5.86 5.63
N ASN A 9 -9.08 4.95 6.52
CA ASN A 9 -9.61 3.59 6.51
C ASN A 9 -11.08 3.62 6.95
N GLY A 10 -11.96 2.88 6.26
CA GLY A 10 -13.39 2.92 6.52
C GLY A 10 -13.75 2.48 7.94
N ASP A 11 -13.03 1.49 8.47
CA ASP A 11 -13.15 0.98 9.85
C ASP A 11 -12.68 1.97 10.93
N GLN A 12 -11.96 3.03 10.54
CA GLN A 12 -11.49 4.09 11.45
C GLN A 12 -12.32 5.37 11.33
N LEU A 13 -13.35 5.38 10.48
CA LEU A 13 -14.26 6.52 10.38
C LEU A 13 -15.29 6.46 11.52
N GLY A 14 -15.24 7.44 12.41
CA GLY A 14 -16.29 7.63 13.40
C GLY A 14 -17.64 7.94 12.74
N PRO A 15 -18.78 7.79 13.44
CA PRO A 15 -20.13 7.90 12.85
C PRO A 15 -20.36 9.20 12.06
N LYS A 16 -19.95 10.36 12.62
CA LYS A 16 -20.07 11.67 11.95
C LYS A 16 -19.24 11.78 10.67
N ALA A 17 -18.14 11.04 10.58
CA ALA A 17 -17.29 11.02 9.39
C ALA A 17 -17.89 10.10 8.33
N LEU A 18 -18.49 8.98 8.74
CA LEU A 18 -19.21 8.06 7.86
C LEU A 18 -20.44 8.74 7.24
N THR A 19 -21.28 9.41 8.04
CA THR A 19 -22.44 10.16 7.51
C THR A 19 -22.01 11.17 6.45
N ARG A 20 -20.92 11.90 6.70
CA ARG A 20 -20.40 12.87 5.74
C ARG A 20 -19.80 12.23 4.50
N LEU A 21 -19.19 11.05 4.63
CA LEU A 21 -18.72 10.27 3.48
C LEU A 21 -19.92 9.83 2.62
N THR A 22 -21.00 9.35 3.25
CA THR A 22 -22.25 9.04 2.55
C THR A 22 -22.81 10.27 1.84
N THR A 23 -22.86 11.42 2.52
CA THR A 23 -23.29 12.68 1.88
C THR A 23 -22.46 12.99 0.64
N VAL A 24 -21.13 12.89 0.74
CA VAL A 24 -20.21 13.12 -0.40
C VAL A 24 -20.54 12.19 -1.56
N PHE A 25 -20.76 10.90 -1.32
CA PHE A 25 -21.14 9.98 -2.41
C PHE A 25 -22.51 10.31 -3.00
N THR A 26 -23.47 10.78 -2.20
CA THR A 26 -24.81 11.11 -2.69
C THR A 26 -24.91 12.45 -3.41
N THR A 27 -24.09 13.44 -3.04
CA THR A 27 -24.20 14.82 -3.55
C THR A 27 -23.10 15.19 -4.53
N ASP A 28 -21.90 14.65 -4.33
CA ASP A 28 -20.67 15.10 -5.01
C ASP A 28 -20.11 14.04 -5.99
N ASP A 29 -20.77 12.89 -6.15
CA ASP A 29 -20.36 11.79 -7.04
C ASP A 29 -21.51 11.37 -7.99
N PRO A 30 -21.91 12.23 -8.95
CA PRO A 30 -23.03 11.95 -9.85
C PRO A 30 -22.81 10.71 -10.74
N THR A 31 -21.55 10.30 -10.91
CA THR A 31 -21.14 9.15 -11.72
C THR A 31 -21.03 7.85 -10.92
N ASN A 32 -21.08 7.92 -9.58
CA ASN A 32 -20.79 6.82 -8.64
C ASN A 32 -19.36 6.21 -8.72
N GLU A 33 -18.50 6.77 -9.56
CA GLU A 33 -17.12 6.28 -9.76
C GLU A 33 -16.26 6.48 -8.51
N ILE A 34 -16.44 7.57 -7.77
CA ILE A 34 -15.64 7.85 -6.56
C ILE A 34 -15.98 6.85 -5.46
N GLY A 35 -17.28 6.56 -5.27
CA GLY A 35 -17.77 5.54 -4.37
C GLY A 35 -17.26 4.14 -4.73
N ALA A 36 -17.36 3.78 -6.03
CA ALA A 36 -16.89 2.50 -6.53
C ALA A 36 -15.37 2.33 -6.36
N ALA A 37 -14.57 3.34 -6.70
CA ALA A 37 -13.13 3.34 -6.52
C ALA A 37 -12.74 3.25 -5.03
N TRP A 38 -13.46 3.96 -4.15
CA TRP A 38 -13.24 3.89 -2.71
C TRP A 38 -13.54 2.48 -2.15
N ALA A 39 -14.62 1.84 -2.62
CA ALA A 39 -14.97 0.48 -2.23
C ALA A 39 -13.89 -0.53 -2.65
N CYS A 40 -13.39 -0.45 -3.89
CA CYS A 40 -12.27 -1.27 -4.36
C CYS A 40 -11.03 -1.10 -3.48
N LYS A 41 -10.69 0.15 -3.14
CA LYS A 41 -9.58 0.49 -2.24
C LYS A 41 -9.75 -0.11 -0.85
N GLU A 42 -10.94 -0.02 -0.25
CA GLU A 42 -11.18 -0.58 1.09
C GLU A 42 -11.14 -2.11 1.11
N LEU A 43 -11.66 -2.77 0.07
CA LEU A 43 -11.60 -4.23 -0.02
C LEU A 43 -10.17 -4.74 -0.19
N LEU A 44 -9.36 -4.06 -1.01
CA LEU A 44 -7.93 -4.36 -1.11
C LEU A 44 -7.22 -4.13 0.23
N ARG A 45 -7.52 -3.04 0.93
CA ARG A 45 -6.95 -2.78 2.27
C ARG A 45 -7.31 -3.89 3.26
N GLN A 46 -8.56 -4.33 3.29
CA GLN A 46 -9.02 -5.43 4.17
C GLN A 46 -8.34 -6.75 3.84
N LEU A 47 -8.12 -7.04 2.55
CA LEU A 47 -7.33 -8.19 2.10
C LEU A 47 -5.90 -8.11 2.67
N LEU A 48 -5.22 -6.97 2.46
CA LEU A 48 -3.83 -6.78 2.89
C LEU A 48 -3.65 -6.67 4.42
N ALA A 49 -4.69 -6.31 5.16
CA ALA A 49 -4.65 -6.24 6.62
C ALA A 49 -4.52 -7.62 7.30
N GLY A 50 -4.82 -8.70 6.58
CA GLY A 50 -4.69 -10.09 7.07
C GLY A 50 -3.27 -10.66 7.06
N HIS A 51 -2.23 -9.82 6.91
CA HIS A 51 -0.85 -10.28 6.78
C HIS A 51 -0.23 -10.73 8.10
N GLY A 52 0.76 -11.62 7.97
CA GLY A 52 1.57 -12.13 9.06
C GLY A 52 1.14 -13.52 9.54
N PRO A 53 2.07 -14.29 10.13
CA PRO A 53 1.86 -15.71 10.43
C PRO A 53 0.72 -15.96 11.42
N THR A 54 0.35 -14.97 12.23
CA THR A 54 -0.74 -15.07 13.21
C THR A 54 -2.11 -14.70 12.66
N ARG A 55 -2.19 -13.96 11.55
CA ARG A 55 -3.43 -13.46 10.96
C ARG A 55 -3.78 -14.13 9.64
N TYR A 56 -2.80 -14.75 8.99
CA TYR A 56 -2.99 -15.42 7.73
C TYR A 56 -3.93 -16.62 7.85
N SER A 57 -4.92 -16.66 6.97
CA SER A 57 -5.76 -17.83 6.71
C SER A 57 -5.96 -17.95 5.21
N ARG A 58 -5.66 -19.14 4.65
CA ARG A 58 -5.83 -19.40 3.21
C ARG A 58 -7.28 -19.16 2.77
N HIS A 59 -8.23 -19.68 3.55
CA HIS A 59 -9.66 -19.55 3.25
C HIS A 59 -10.11 -18.08 3.27
N GLU A 60 -9.79 -17.35 4.34
CA GLU A 60 -10.20 -15.96 4.48
C GLU A 60 -9.52 -15.06 3.44
N THR A 61 -8.26 -15.33 3.12
CA THR A 61 -7.52 -14.62 2.07
C THR A 61 -8.15 -14.84 0.70
N ALA A 62 -8.48 -16.08 0.35
CA ALA A 62 -9.16 -16.40 -0.90
C ALA A 62 -10.53 -15.71 -0.98
N HIS A 63 -11.31 -15.76 0.09
CA HIS A 63 -12.61 -15.08 0.16
C HIS A 63 -12.48 -13.55 -0.02
N ARG A 64 -11.54 -12.90 0.68
CA ARG A 64 -11.29 -11.45 0.53
C ARG A 64 -10.79 -11.08 -0.86
N ARG A 65 -9.92 -11.90 -1.46
CA ARG A 65 -9.46 -11.70 -2.84
C ARG A 65 -10.63 -11.76 -3.82
N THR A 66 -11.48 -12.78 -3.72
CA THR A 66 -12.68 -12.88 -4.57
C THR A 66 -13.56 -11.64 -4.41
N ARG A 67 -13.87 -11.22 -3.18
CA ARG A 67 -14.65 -10.00 -2.93
C ARG A 67 -14.04 -8.76 -3.58
N PHE A 68 -12.72 -8.58 -3.46
CA PHE A 68 -12.01 -7.47 -4.10
C PHE A 68 -12.09 -7.52 -5.63
N LEU A 69 -11.84 -8.69 -6.24
CA LEU A 69 -11.90 -8.84 -7.70
C LEU A 69 -13.32 -8.65 -8.23
N THR A 70 -14.33 -9.20 -7.56
CA THR A 70 -15.74 -8.98 -7.90
C THR A 70 -16.08 -7.49 -7.83
N ALA A 71 -15.65 -6.78 -6.78
CA ALA A 71 -15.89 -5.35 -6.69
C ALA A 71 -15.19 -4.56 -7.81
N CYS A 72 -13.99 -4.96 -8.24
CA CYS A 72 -13.32 -4.32 -9.37
C CYS A 72 -14.08 -4.52 -10.69
N VAL A 73 -14.71 -5.68 -10.88
CA VAL A 73 -15.59 -5.95 -12.03
C VAL A 73 -16.87 -5.12 -11.93
N THR A 74 -17.53 -5.11 -10.76
CA THR A 74 -18.77 -4.34 -10.54
C THR A 74 -18.55 -2.82 -10.66
N ALA A 75 -17.36 -2.34 -10.33
CA ALA A 75 -17.02 -0.92 -10.44
C ALA A 75 -17.03 -0.44 -11.90
N ASP A 76 -16.74 -1.32 -12.87
CA ASP A 76 -16.67 -1.00 -14.30
C ASP A 76 -15.78 0.23 -14.62
N LEU A 77 -14.68 0.38 -13.88
CA LEU A 77 -13.71 1.46 -14.07
C LEU A 77 -12.42 0.91 -14.70
N PRO A 78 -11.88 1.55 -15.76
CA PRO A 78 -10.60 1.16 -16.33
C PRO A 78 -9.46 1.09 -15.30
N GLU A 79 -9.45 1.99 -14.33
CA GLU A 79 -8.50 2.02 -13.22
C GLU A 79 -8.64 0.81 -12.31
N ALA A 80 -9.88 0.38 -12.00
CA ALA A 80 -10.14 -0.79 -11.16
C ALA A 80 -9.77 -2.08 -11.88
N THR A 81 -10.08 -2.21 -13.18
CA THR A 81 -9.65 -3.33 -14.01
C THR A 81 -8.12 -3.44 -14.06
N ARG A 82 -7.42 -2.32 -14.26
CA ARG A 82 -5.95 -2.28 -14.27
C ARG A 82 -5.36 -2.63 -12.89
N LEU A 83 -5.98 -2.15 -11.81
CA LEU A 83 -5.57 -2.50 -10.44
C LEU A 83 -5.74 -4.00 -10.19
N ALA A 84 -6.90 -4.58 -10.53
CA ALA A 84 -7.14 -6.02 -10.39
C ALA A 84 -6.10 -6.84 -11.18
N GLY A 85 -5.84 -6.48 -12.44
CA GLY A 85 -4.80 -7.14 -13.24
C GLY A 85 -3.40 -7.03 -12.64
N THR A 86 -3.09 -5.92 -11.96
CA THR A 86 -1.82 -5.76 -11.24
C THR A 86 -1.76 -6.68 -10.02
N ILE A 87 -2.82 -6.72 -9.20
CA ILE A 87 -2.88 -7.59 -8.02
C ILE A 87 -2.79 -9.07 -8.41
N GLU A 88 -3.50 -9.47 -9.47
CA GLU A 88 -3.44 -10.84 -9.98
C GLU A 88 -2.05 -11.22 -10.49
N ARG A 89 -1.39 -10.32 -11.23
CA ARG A 89 -0.03 -10.53 -11.75
C ARG A 89 0.99 -10.77 -10.63
N TRP A 90 0.86 -10.05 -9.53
CA TRP A 90 1.77 -10.12 -8.37
C TRP A 90 1.22 -10.98 -7.23
N TRP A 91 0.21 -11.81 -7.51
CA TRP A 91 -0.45 -12.60 -6.48
C TRP A 91 0.51 -13.51 -5.70
N PRO A 92 1.48 -14.22 -6.33
CA PRO A 92 2.42 -15.06 -5.58
C PRO A 92 3.20 -14.30 -4.51
N GLU A 93 3.69 -13.10 -4.83
CA GLU A 93 4.45 -12.25 -3.91
C GLU A 93 3.54 -11.64 -2.83
N ILE A 94 2.33 -11.23 -3.20
CA ILE A 94 1.34 -10.70 -2.26
C ILE A 94 0.92 -11.80 -1.27
N GLU A 95 0.66 -13.02 -1.74
CA GLU A 95 0.33 -14.16 -0.88
C GLU A 95 1.50 -14.52 0.04
N ALA A 96 2.75 -14.46 -0.45
CA ALA A 96 3.93 -14.64 0.39
C ALA A 96 4.04 -13.55 1.47
N PHE A 97 3.76 -12.28 1.16
CA PHE A 97 3.66 -11.21 2.16
C PHE A 97 2.55 -11.50 3.18
N LEU A 98 1.37 -11.93 2.72
CA LEU A 98 0.26 -12.25 3.61
C LEU A 98 0.62 -13.40 4.56
N GLN A 99 1.30 -14.44 4.08
CA GLN A 99 1.75 -15.58 4.88
C GLN A 99 2.85 -15.21 5.88
N LEU A 100 3.89 -14.51 5.42
CA LEU A 100 5.13 -14.32 6.17
C LEU A 100 5.16 -13.00 6.96
N GLY A 101 4.38 -12.00 6.54
CA GLY A 101 4.44 -10.63 7.07
C GLY A 101 5.74 -9.89 6.72
N GLY A 102 6.57 -10.44 5.83
CA GLY A 102 7.84 -9.86 5.43
C GLY A 102 7.64 -8.57 4.62
N THR A 103 8.18 -7.44 5.10
CA THR A 103 8.07 -6.15 4.41
C THR A 103 9.41 -5.68 3.86
N ASN A 104 9.38 -4.84 2.83
CA ASN A 104 10.58 -4.18 2.30
C ASN A 104 11.09 -3.03 3.20
N ALA A 105 10.48 -2.80 4.36
CA ALA A 105 10.76 -1.66 5.23
C ALA A 105 12.24 -1.57 5.64
N ARG A 106 12.88 -2.72 5.92
CA ARG A 106 14.32 -2.77 6.25
C ARG A 106 15.18 -2.29 5.07
N THR A 107 14.94 -2.82 3.87
CA THR A 107 15.66 -2.44 2.65
C THR A 107 15.41 -0.98 2.29
N GLU A 108 14.17 -0.49 2.44
CA GLU A 108 13.84 0.92 2.25
C GLU A 108 14.54 1.82 3.25
N GLY A 109 14.67 1.38 4.50
CA GLY A 109 15.48 2.04 5.52
C GLY A 109 16.92 2.23 5.07
N TYR A 110 17.56 1.16 4.56
CA TYR A 110 18.91 1.24 4.00
C TYR A 110 18.99 2.13 2.76
N ASN A 111 18.06 1.98 1.81
CA ASN A 111 18.00 2.80 0.60
C ASN A 111 17.85 4.29 0.94
N ARG A 112 17.07 4.63 1.97
CA ARG A 112 16.93 6.00 2.46
C ARG A 112 18.25 6.56 2.97
N VAL A 113 18.98 5.78 3.79
CA VAL A 113 20.31 6.18 4.30
C VAL A 113 21.30 6.39 3.17
N ILE A 114 21.39 5.44 2.24
CA ILE A 114 22.26 5.53 1.06
C ILE A 114 21.95 6.78 0.23
N LYS A 115 20.66 7.05 -0.02
CA LYS A 115 20.22 8.26 -0.73
C LYS A 115 20.60 9.54 0.03
N GLN A 116 20.53 9.53 1.35
CA GLN A 116 20.94 10.67 2.18
C GLN A 116 22.45 10.91 2.10
N ILE A 117 23.27 9.86 2.16
CA ILE A 117 24.73 9.97 1.98
C ILE A 117 25.05 10.59 0.62
N LYS A 118 24.40 10.12 -0.45
CA LYS A 118 24.55 10.68 -1.79
C LYS A 118 24.15 12.17 -1.86
N ARG A 119 23.07 12.56 -1.16
CA ARG A 119 22.60 13.95 -1.12
C ARG A 119 23.58 14.87 -0.40
N VAL A 120 24.08 14.46 0.77
CA VAL A 120 25.06 15.25 1.56
C VAL A 120 26.40 15.39 0.82
N ALA A 121 26.80 14.38 0.05
CA ALA A 121 28.01 14.43 -0.76
C ALA A 121 27.88 15.25 -2.06
N CYS A 122 26.69 15.80 -2.37
CA CYS A 122 26.37 16.44 -3.65
C CYS A 122 26.60 15.51 -4.86
N GLY A 123 26.35 14.21 -4.68
CA GLY A 123 26.60 13.17 -5.67
C GLY A 123 28.03 12.61 -5.63
N PHE A 124 28.24 11.51 -6.36
CA PHE A 124 29.54 10.88 -6.49
C PHE A 124 29.86 10.72 -7.98
N ARG A 125 31.07 11.13 -8.38
CA ARG A 125 31.58 10.89 -9.74
C ARG A 125 32.22 9.51 -9.89
N ASN A 126 32.63 8.89 -8.79
CA ASN A 126 33.31 7.60 -8.76
C ASN A 126 32.54 6.60 -7.89
N GLN A 127 32.19 5.45 -8.45
CA GLN A 127 31.43 4.38 -7.80
C GLN A 127 32.14 3.83 -6.55
N SER A 128 33.46 3.67 -6.59
CA SER A 128 34.24 3.16 -5.44
C SER A 128 34.18 4.12 -4.24
N ASN A 129 34.13 5.43 -4.48
CA ASN A 129 33.99 6.42 -3.40
C ASN A 129 32.59 6.38 -2.78
N TYR A 130 31.56 6.17 -3.60
CA TYR A 130 30.19 5.97 -3.13
C TYR A 130 30.09 4.73 -2.24
N GLU A 131 30.65 3.60 -2.67
CA GLU A 131 30.65 2.35 -1.91
C GLU A 131 31.41 2.48 -0.59
N ARG A 132 32.63 3.02 -0.62
CA ARG A 132 33.41 3.25 0.62
C ARG A 132 32.64 4.12 1.61
N ARG A 133 31.98 5.19 1.14
CA ARG A 133 31.24 6.09 2.03
C ARG A 133 30.02 5.39 2.66
N ASN A 134 29.31 4.56 1.91
CA ASN A 134 28.18 3.77 2.43
C ASN A 134 28.65 2.72 3.45
N MET A 135 29.78 2.06 3.19
CA MET A 135 30.35 1.06 4.09
C MET A 135 30.86 1.69 5.39
N LEU A 136 31.57 2.81 5.31
CA LEU A 136 32.04 3.57 6.48
C LEU A 136 30.87 4.03 7.37
N HIS A 137 29.82 4.56 6.76
CA HIS A 137 28.62 4.95 7.50
C HIS A 137 27.96 3.75 8.20
N SER A 138 27.81 2.63 7.49
CA SER A 138 27.23 1.41 8.05
C SER A 138 28.07 0.83 9.20
N ALA A 139 29.41 0.92 9.10
CA ALA A 139 30.31 0.49 10.17
C ALA A 139 30.17 1.38 11.42
N SER A 140 30.08 2.71 11.24
CA SER A 140 29.91 3.64 12.38
C SER A 140 28.61 3.40 13.16
N LEU A 141 27.52 2.99 12.49
CA LEU A 141 26.24 2.67 13.13
C LEU A 141 26.28 1.39 13.97
N ARG A 142 27.25 0.49 13.75
CA ARG A 142 27.40 -0.76 14.51
C ARG A 142 28.31 -0.62 15.72
N ALA A 143 29.13 0.43 15.75
CA ALA A 143 30.10 0.69 16.82
C ALA A 143 29.55 1.60 17.94
N ALA A 144 28.39 2.21 17.72
CA ALA A 144 27.65 3.05 18.66
C ALA A 144 26.52 2.25 19.31
#